data_AF-A0A453C681-F1
#
_entry.id   AF-A0A453C681-F1
#
_cell.length_a   1.000
_cell.length_b   1.000
_cell.length_c   1.000
_cell.angle_alpha   90.00
_cell.angle_beta   90.00
_cell.angle_gamma   90.00
#
_symmetry.space_group_name_H-M   'P 1'
#
loop_
_entity.id
_entity.type
_entity.pdbx_description
1 polymer ?
#
loop_
_entity_poly.entity_id
_entity_poly.type
_entity_poly.pdbx_seq_one_letter_code
_entity_poly.pdbx_strand_id
1 'polypeptide(L)'
;MQEVLHVCEGPSGEWIFYVWDGTDTPATELQTLLDTEAVTPTPLHPEEAPLPREVLCTLPCVGTVLRVFSNRFSKEILHLQKDIYWARFCNITCKQEFGMWKGSLLPSSRIRLLSSEDGSVIERLKTFNGRFATQVHREPMASLHTASDITDVEFKRAGYTTLMESLTHGQVTHKFKTLVRVVAAYPCQGKELHSLLTGDYCLRLTLEDPTARIHAYVHKDNAVSFFGGFLTLAALTRKMNRLLGVPEPEDDAEEGMAGGRNPPWIWCCLKSYRLDKYDPWGSRRYRIFGTEIRD
;
A
#
# COMPACT_ATOMS: atom_id res chain seq x y z
N MET A 1 -7.39 4.34 20.31
CA MET A 1 -7.67 3.01 20.90
C MET A 1 -7.51 2.04 19.77
N GLN A 2 -6.72 1.01 19.98
CA GLN A 2 -6.29 0.13 18.92
C GLN A 2 -6.50 -1.32 19.36
N GLU A 3 -6.96 -2.14 18.43
CA GLU A 3 -6.89 -3.59 18.56
C GLU A 3 -5.46 -4.02 18.23
N VAL A 4 -4.89 -4.89 19.08
CA VAL A 4 -3.59 -5.52 18.86
C VAL A 4 -3.85 -6.84 18.16
N LEU A 5 -3.58 -6.87 16.87
CA LEU A 5 -3.90 -8.00 15.98
C LEU A 5 -2.83 -9.09 16.02
N HIS A 6 -1.58 -8.67 16.18
CA HIS A 6 -0.43 -9.56 16.22
C HIS A 6 0.76 -8.89 16.90
N VAL A 7 1.60 -9.68 17.55
CA VAL A 7 2.87 -9.24 18.13
C VAL A 7 3.95 -10.26 17.83
N CYS A 8 5.03 -9.83 17.20
CA CYS A 8 6.18 -10.67 16.89
C CYS A 8 7.50 -9.95 17.18
N GLU A 9 8.56 -10.73 17.30
CA GLU A 9 9.93 -10.23 17.34
C GLU A 9 10.49 -10.24 15.92
N GLY A 10 11.05 -9.10 15.49
CA GLY A 10 11.73 -8.96 14.20
C GLY A 10 13.12 -9.60 14.23
N PRO A 11 13.75 -9.79 13.05
CA PRO A 11 15.08 -10.42 12.97
C PRO A 11 16.18 -9.68 13.75
N SER A 12 16.02 -8.36 13.91
CA SER A 12 16.91 -7.47 14.66
C SER A 12 16.71 -7.54 16.19
N GLY A 13 15.73 -8.32 16.68
CA GLY A 13 15.35 -8.40 18.10
C GLY A 13 14.38 -7.30 18.56
N GLU A 14 13.91 -6.44 17.65
CA GLU A 14 12.88 -5.45 17.96
C GLU A 14 11.49 -6.06 17.98
N TRP A 15 10.64 -5.65 18.91
CA TRP A 15 9.24 -6.08 18.98
C TRP A 15 8.38 -5.23 18.04
N ILE A 16 7.52 -5.89 17.27
CA ILE A 16 6.60 -5.27 16.33
C ILE A 16 5.17 -5.59 16.75
N PHE A 17 4.40 -4.55 17.06
CA PHE A 17 2.98 -4.63 17.32
C PHE A 17 2.22 -4.24 16.05
N TYR A 18 1.35 -5.13 15.58
CA TYR A 18 0.42 -4.87 14.49
C TYR A 18 -0.87 -4.37 15.12
N VAL A 19 -1.07 -3.07 15.04
CA VAL A 19 -2.19 -2.39 15.69
C VAL A 19 -3.11 -1.77 14.67
N TRP A 20 -4.40 -1.75 14.97
CA TRP A 20 -5.39 -1.28 14.04
C TRP A 20 -6.58 -0.65 14.77
N ASP A 21 -7.15 0.40 14.22
CA ASP A 21 -8.29 1.11 14.80
C ASP A 21 -9.43 1.37 13.81
N GLY A 22 -9.38 0.71 12.65
CA GLY A 22 -10.37 0.85 11.59
C GLY A 22 -10.23 2.12 10.74
N THR A 23 -9.23 2.96 10.99
CA THR A 23 -8.96 4.17 10.19
C THR A 23 -7.81 3.96 9.22
N ASP A 24 -7.78 4.76 8.17
CA ASP A 24 -6.67 4.78 7.21
C ASP A 24 -5.63 5.80 7.70
N THR A 25 -4.34 5.45 7.63
CA THR A 25 -3.30 6.46 7.86
C THR A 25 -3.34 7.53 6.76
N PRO A 26 -2.97 8.78 7.05
CA PRO A 26 -2.93 9.83 6.04
C PRO A 26 -2.07 9.45 4.83
N ALA A 27 -2.52 9.83 3.64
CA ALA A 27 -1.72 9.68 2.43
C ALA A 27 -0.41 10.46 2.57
N THR A 28 0.70 9.79 2.31
CA THR A 28 2.05 10.35 2.44
C THR A 28 2.53 11.01 1.15
N GLU A 29 3.21 12.15 1.28
CA GLU A 29 4.03 12.71 0.21
C GLU A 29 5.33 11.92 0.07
N LEU A 30 5.80 11.73 -1.16
CA LEU A 30 6.98 10.94 -1.47
C LEU A 30 8.10 11.86 -1.97
N GLN A 31 9.34 11.44 -1.80
CA GLN A 31 10.47 12.18 -2.37
C GLN A 31 10.48 12.03 -3.89
N THR A 32 10.97 13.05 -4.59
CA THR A 32 11.03 13.16 -6.05
C THR A 32 12.13 12.31 -6.70
N LEU A 33 13.05 11.75 -5.92
CA LEU A 33 14.10 10.84 -6.43
C LEU A 33 13.48 9.52 -6.90
N LEU A 34 13.25 9.41 -8.21
CA LEU A 34 12.73 8.21 -8.87
C LEU A 34 13.84 7.23 -9.29
N ASP A 35 15.08 7.70 -9.39
CA ASP A 35 16.20 6.96 -10.00
C ASP A 35 16.80 5.88 -9.08
N THR A 36 16.43 5.85 -7.80
CA THR A 36 16.97 4.89 -6.84
C THR A 36 16.28 3.53 -6.86
N GLU A 37 15.14 3.38 -7.54
CA GLU A 37 14.37 2.12 -7.59
C GLU A 37 15.12 0.93 -8.19
N ALA A 38 16.11 1.19 -9.06
CA ALA A 38 16.96 0.16 -9.64
C ALA A 38 17.92 -0.45 -8.62
N VAL A 39 18.38 0.37 -7.67
CA VAL A 39 19.45 0.03 -6.69
C VAL A 39 18.85 -0.33 -5.33
N THR A 40 17.86 0.44 -4.89
CA THR A 40 17.18 0.30 -3.61
C THR A 40 15.67 0.37 -3.84
N PRO A 41 15.03 -0.77 -4.16
CA PRO A 41 13.59 -0.81 -4.40
C PRO A 41 12.81 -0.31 -3.18
N THR A 42 11.73 0.45 -3.41
CA THR A 42 10.83 0.86 -2.33
C THR A 42 10.31 -0.38 -1.60
N PRO A 43 10.49 -0.46 -0.27
CA PRO A 43 10.03 -1.60 0.50
C PRO A 43 8.51 -1.73 0.45
N LEU A 44 8.04 -2.97 0.41
CA LEU A 44 6.62 -3.30 0.47
C LEU A 44 6.07 -3.24 1.91
N HIS A 45 6.95 -3.35 2.91
CA HIS A 45 6.58 -3.43 4.32
C HIS A 45 7.63 -2.68 5.16
N PRO A 46 7.25 -2.07 6.30
CA PRO A 46 8.20 -1.49 7.25
C PRO A 46 9.10 -2.52 7.94
N GLU A 47 8.59 -3.73 8.14
CA GLU A 47 9.31 -4.87 8.71
C GLU A 47 10.27 -5.53 7.70
N GLU A 48 11.38 -6.08 8.19
CA GLU A 48 12.41 -6.74 7.35
C GLU A 48 11.93 -8.04 6.71
N ALA A 49 11.09 -8.79 7.43
CA ALA A 49 10.53 -10.06 6.98
C ALA A 49 9.00 -9.96 6.88
N PRO A 50 8.40 -10.39 5.76
CA PRO A 50 6.95 -10.40 5.62
C PRO A 50 6.32 -11.37 6.62
N LEU A 51 5.13 -11.01 7.11
CA LEU A 51 4.36 -11.91 7.97
C LEU A 51 4.01 -13.23 7.23
N PRO A 52 3.97 -14.36 7.94
CA PRO A 52 3.43 -15.61 7.40
C PRO A 52 2.02 -15.41 6.87
N ARG A 53 1.67 -16.14 5.81
CA ARG A 53 0.36 -16.04 5.17
C ARG A 53 -0.78 -16.30 6.16
N GLU A 54 -0.62 -17.24 7.10
CA GLU A 54 -1.65 -17.52 8.10
C GLU A 54 -1.98 -16.30 8.96
N VAL A 55 -0.95 -15.54 9.38
CA VAL A 55 -1.11 -14.32 10.16
C VAL A 55 -1.68 -13.20 9.29
N LEU A 56 -1.18 -13.01 8.07
CA LEU A 56 -1.74 -12.02 7.14
C LEU A 56 -3.24 -12.25 6.92
N CYS A 57 -3.68 -13.51 6.89
CA CYS A 57 -5.07 -13.88 6.70
C CYS A 57 -6.01 -13.52 7.86
N THR A 58 -5.47 -13.22 9.04
CA THR A 58 -6.27 -12.75 10.19
C THR A 58 -6.35 -11.23 10.27
N LEU A 59 -5.55 -10.51 9.48
CA LEU A 59 -5.55 -9.05 9.48
C LEU A 59 -6.81 -8.49 8.80
N PRO A 60 -7.30 -7.33 9.27
CA PRO A 60 -8.45 -6.67 8.68
C PRO A 60 -8.15 -6.20 7.27
N CYS A 61 -9.18 -6.27 6.43
CA CYS A 61 -9.13 -5.94 5.02
C CYS A 61 -9.47 -4.47 4.71
N VAL A 62 -9.64 -3.63 5.73
CA VAL A 62 -10.00 -2.22 5.64
C VAL A 62 -9.29 -1.49 6.79
N GLY A 63 -8.84 -0.26 6.57
CA GLY A 63 -8.03 0.44 7.55
C GLY A 63 -6.56 0.05 7.45
N THR A 64 -5.69 0.91 7.99
CA THR A 64 -4.27 0.64 8.05
C THR A 64 -3.93 -0.18 9.28
N VAL A 65 -3.24 -1.30 9.08
CA VAL A 65 -2.55 -2.02 10.15
C VAL A 65 -1.20 -1.37 10.36
N LEU A 66 -1.12 -0.50 11.37
CA LEU A 66 0.09 0.24 11.72
C LEU A 66 1.06 -0.70 12.44
N ARG A 67 2.33 -0.68 12.01
CA ARG A 67 3.42 -1.35 12.74
C ARG A 67 4.00 -0.39 13.76
N VAL A 68 3.93 -0.76 15.04
CA VAL A 68 4.54 -0.01 16.14
C VAL A 68 5.74 -0.79 16.64
N PHE A 69 6.91 -0.19 16.60
CA PHE A 69 8.18 -0.82 16.92
C PHE A 69 8.64 -0.50 18.35
N SER A 70 9.28 -1.47 19.01
CA SER A 70 9.79 -1.32 20.37
C SER A 70 11.05 -2.16 20.59
N ASN A 71 12.13 -1.52 21.03
CA ASN A 71 13.34 -2.23 21.48
C ASN A 71 13.23 -2.74 22.92
N ARG A 72 12.05 -2.63 23.54
CA ARG A 72 11.82 -2.98 24.93
C ARG A 72 10.92 -4.18 25.03
N PHE A 73 11.42 -5.19 25.72
CA PHE A 73 10.57 -6.24 26.26
C PHE A 73 9.76 -5.72 27.45
N SER A 74 8.48 -6.12 27.53
CA SER A 74 7.63 -5.89 28.70
C SER A 74 6.75 -7.11 28.95
N LYS A 75 6.31 -7.34 30.19
CA LYS A 75 5.48 -8.51 30.52
C LYS A 75 4.14 -8.49 29.75
N GLU A 76 3.66 -7.29 29.46
CA GLU A 76 2.46 -7.05 28.66
C GLU A 76 2.59 -7.64 27.24
N ILE A 77 3.79 -7.70 26.67
CA ILE A 77 4.03 -8.34 25.36
C ILE A 77 3.66 -9.81 25.39
N LEU A 78 4.07 -10.53 26.44
CA LEU A 78 3.75 -11.96 26.59
C LEU A 78 2.24 -12.20 26.71
N HIS A 79 1.50 -11.24 27.27
CA HIS A 79 0.04 -11.31 27.32
C HIS A 79 -0.57 -11.02 25.95
N LEU A 80 -0.11 -9.96 25.27
CA LEU A 80 -0.57 -9.56 23.94
C LEU A 80 -0.26 -10.57 22.82
N GLN A 81 0.71 -11.47 23.02
CA GLN A 81 0.98 -12.55 22.07
C GLN A 81 -0.04 -13.69 22.13
N LYS A 82 -0.80 -13.82 23.24
CA LYS A 82 -1.65 -14.99 23.50
C LYS A 82 -3.07 -14.83 22.97
N ASP A 83 -3.63 -13.62 23.04
CA ASP A 83 -4.96 -13.31 22.55
C ASP A 83 -4.98 -11.95 21.85
N ILE A 84 -6.12 -11.65 21.22
CA ILE A 84 -6.41 -10.33 20.65
C ILE A 84 -6.91 -9.42 21.78
N TYR A 85 -6.29 -8.26 21.92
CA TYR A 85 -6.63 -7.29 22.97
C TYR A 85 -6.87 -5.91 22.39
N TRP A 86 -7.79 -5.17 23.01
CA TRP A 86 -7.85 -3.73 22.84
C TRP A 86 -6.82 -3.08 23.76
N ALA A 87 -6.03 -2.15 23.24
CA ALA A 87 -5.00 -1.47 23.99
C ALA A 87 -4.87 0.01 23.62
N ARG A 88 -4.55 0.83 24.63
CA ARG A 88 -4.17 2.23 24.45
C ARG A 88 -2.67 2.33 24.47
N PHE A 89 -2.11 2.70 23.32
CA PHE A 89 -0.72 3.08 23.20
C PHE A 89 -0.61 4.58 23.52
N CYS A 90 -0.01 4.90 24.65
CA CYS A 90 0.17 6.26 25.13
C CYS A 90 1.59 6.74 24.84
N ASN A 91 1.71 7.99 24.40
CA ASN A 91 2.99 8.66 24.15
C ASN A 91 3.88 7.90 23.15
N ILE A 92 3.29 7.51 22.02
CA ILE A 92 4.02 6.93 20.88
C ILE A 92 4.36 8.02 19.88
N THR A 93 5.42 7.82 19.10
CA THR A 93 5.72 8.65 17.95
C THR A 93 5.34 7.91 16.68
N CYS A 94 4.86 8.65 15.68
CA CYS A 94 4.64 8.13 14.33
C CYS A 94 5.48 8.97 13.39
N LYS A 95 6.27 8.30 12.55
CA LYS A 95 7.09 8.94 11.52
C LYS A 95 6.90 8.23 10.19
N GLN A 96 7.20 8.93 9.12
CA GLN A 96 7.19 8.38 7.79
C GLN A 96 8.57 7.82 7.44
N GLU A 97 8.62 6.58 6.98
CA GLU A 97 9.81 5.94 6.41
C GLU A 97 9.42 5.30 5.07
N PHE A 98 10.14 5.63 3.99
CA PHE A 98 9.86 5.09 2.65
C PHE A 98 8.39 5.22 2.18
N GLY A 99 7.74 6.33 2.54
CA GLY A 99 6.33 6.54 2.21
C GLY A 99 5.34 5.74 3.05
N MET A 100 5.76 5.12 4.15
CA MET A 100 4.89 4.36 5.04
C MET A 100 4.93 4.95 6.44
N TRP A 101 3.79 4.89 7.13
CA TRP A 101 3.72 5.26 8.54
C TRP A 101 4.27 4.15 9.42
N LYS A 102 5.18 4.53 10.32
CA LYS A 102 5.80 3.68 11.31
C LYS A 102 5.62 4.28 12.69
N GLY A 103 5.03 3.50 13.59
CA GLY A 103 4.95 3.83 15.00
C GLY A 103 6.21 3.41 15.75
N SER A 104 6.55 4.12 16.83
CA SER A 104 7.65 3.72 17.72
C SER A 104 7.30 4.02 19.17
N LEU A 105 7.60 3.08 20.06
CA LEU A 105 7.49 3.28 21.50
C LEU A 105 8.71 4.04 22.01
N LEU A 106 8.44 5.13 22.70
CA LEU A 106 9.42 5.91 23.45
C LEU A 106 9.72 5.26 24.81
N PRO A 107 10.83 5.66 25.45
CA PRO A 107 11.12 5.29 26.83
C PRO A 107 10.03 5.55 27.85
N SER A 108 9.19 6.56 27.58
CA SER A 108 8.08 6.99 28.42
C SER A 108 6.71 6.51 27.91
N SER A 109 6.67 5.72 26.83
CA SER A 109 5.43 5.13 26.34
C SER A 109 4.83 4.17 27.36
N ARG A 110 3.50 4.06 27.33
CA ARG A 110 2.75 3.10 28.16
C ARG A 110 1.72 2.39 27.31
N ILE A 111 1.57 1.09 27.52
CA ILE A 111 0.50 0.28 26.92
C ILE A 111 -0.52 0.00 28.02
N ARG A 112 -1.79 0.34 27.78
CA ARG A 112 -2.89 0.03 28.70
C ARG A 112 -3.86 -0.93 28.03
N LEU A 113 -3.96 -2.15 28.53
CA LEU A 113 -4.98 -3.10 28.07
C LEU A 113 -6.36 -2.60 28.47
N LEU A 114 -7.33 -2.73 27.56
CA LEU A 114 -8.73 -2.39 27.77
C LEU A 114 -9.60 -3.64 27.66
N SER A 115 -10.72 -3.62 28.40
CA SER A 115 -11.79 -4.60 28.22
C SER A 115 -12.54 -4.34 26.92
N SER A 116 -13.10 -5.40 26.32
CA SER A 116 -14.04 -5.28 25.20
C SER A 116 -15.33 -4.54 25.59
N GLU A 117 -15.65 -4.47 26.88
CA GLU A 117 -16.80 -3.75 27.43
C GLU A 117 -16.53 -2.25 27.66
N ASP A 118 -15.29 -1.79 27.49
CA ASP A 118 -14.96 -0.37 27.62
C ASP A 118 -15.75 0.45 26.59
N GLY A 119 -16.43 1.52 27.03
CA GLY A 119 -17.26 2.34 26.16
C GLY A 119 -16.52 2.89 24.93
N SER A 120 -15.23 3.20 25.07
CA SER A 120 -14.39 3.66 23.96
C SER A 120 -14.06 2.58 22.95
N VAL A 121 -14.00 1.30 23.39
CA VAL A 121 -13.87 0.14 22.50
C VAL A 121 -15.18 -0.11 21.75
N ILE A 122 -16.32 -0.06 22.46
CA ILE A 122 -17.65 -0.24 21.85
C ILE A 122 -17.91 0.81 20.77
N GLU A 123 -17.61 2.09 21.05
CA GLU A 123 -17.75 3.17 20.08
C GLU A 123 -16.86 2.95 18.86
N ARG A 124 -15.60 2.55 19.08
CA ARG A 124 -14.65 2.24 18.00
C ARG A 124 -15.16 1.10 17.11
N LEU A 125 -15.69 0.04 17.72
CA LEU A 125 -16.24 -1.11 17.02
C LEU A 125 -17.47 -0.72 16.17
N LYS A 126 -18.32 0.20 16.66
CA LYS A 126 -19.46 0.72 15.87
C LYS A 126 -18.98 1.46 14.62
N THR A 127 -18.00 2.37 14.76
CA THR A 127 -17.42 3.09 13.62
C THR A 127 -16.81 2.13 12.60
N PHE A 128 -16.08 1.12 13.08
CA PHE A 128 -15.54 0.06 12.23
C PHE A 128 -16.63 -0.73 11.50
N ASN A 129 -17.63 -1.24 12.21
CA ASN A 129 -18.70 -2.04 11.61
C ASN A 129 -19.46 -1.23 10.53
N GLY A 130 -19.56 0.10 10.71
CA GLY A 130 -20.07 1.01 9.70
C GLY A 130 -19.27 0.98 8.38
N ARG A 131 -17.94 0.85 8.43
CA ARG A 131 -17.10 0.73 7.22
C ARG A 131 -17.32 -0.58 6.48
N PHE A 132 -17.65 -1.66 7.18
CA PHE A 132 -17.87 -2.97 6.57
C PHE A 132 -19.27 -3.10 5.97
N ALA A 133 -20.23 -2.30 6.43
CA ALA A 133 -21.63 -2.35 6.05
C ALA A 133 -21.88 -2.00 4.58
N THR A 134 -21.05 -1.15 3.96
CA THR A 134 -21.21 -0.76 2.55
C THR A 134 -19.86 -0.78 1.82
N GLN A 135 -19.87 -1.00 0.51
CA GLN A 135 -18.63 -0.98 -0.30
C GLN A 135 -17.99 0.42 -0.36
N VAL A 136 -18.81 1.49 -0.36
CA VAL A 136 -18.32 2.88 -0.44
C VAL A 136 -17.47 3.24 0.78
N HIS A 137 -17.84 2.78 1.97
CA HIS A 137 -17.07 3.09 3.19
C HIS A 137 -15.78 2.26 3.34
N ARG A 138 -15.53 1.32 2.42
CA ARG A 138 -14.26 0.58 2.34
C ARG A 138 -13.22 1.31 1.50
N GLU A 139 -13.61 2.29 0.70
CA GLU A 139 -12.65 3.09 -0.07
C GLU A 139 -11.68 3.83 0.86
N PRO A 140 -10.46 4.12 0.39
CA PRO A 140 -9.51 4.93 1.12
C PRO A 140 -10.12 6.26 1.54
N MET A 141 -10.03 6.63 2.82
CA MET A 141 -10.60 7.89 3.31
C MET A 141 -9.98 9.10 2.60
N ALA A 142 -8.71 9.01 2.20
CA ALA A 142 -8.02 10.04 1.44
C ALA A 142 -8.40 10.09 -0.06
N SER A 143 -9.16 9.12 -0.58
CA SER A 143 -9.65 9.12 -1.97
C SER A 143 -11.05 9.72 -2.12
N LEU A 144 -11.73 10.02 -1.01
CA LEU A 144 -13.04 10.67 -1.02
C LEU A 144 -12.93 12.02 -1.75
N HIS A 145 -13.63 12.14 -2.88
CA HIS A 145 -13.61 13.31 -3.78
C HIS A 145 -12.31 13.52 -4.58
N THR A 146 -11.37 12.58 -4.57
CA THR A 146 -10.02 12.70 -5.18
C THR A 146 -9.59 11.52 -6.05
N ALA A 147 -10.44 10.49 -6.24
CA ALA A 147 -10.19 9.47 -7.25
C ALA A 147 -10.06 10.14 -8.62
N SER A 148 -8.87 10.06 -9.20
CA SER A 148 -8.49 10.85 -10.35
C SER A 148 -8.95 10.17 -11.64
N ASP A 149 -9.50 10.96 -12.57
CA ASP A 149 -9.91 10.50 -13.91
C ASP A 149 -8.73 10.16 -14.83
N ILE A 150 -7.50 10.12 -14.31
CA ILE A 150 -6.29 9.84 -15.07
C ILE A 150 -6.17 8.38 -15.52
N THR A 151 -7.06 7.50 -15.04
CA THR A 151 -7.13 6.11 -15.51
C THR A 151 -8.52 5.77 -16.02
N ASP A 152 -8.58 5.05 -17.14
CA ASP A 152 -9.78 4.33 -17.55
C ASP A 152 -9.62 2.84 -17.25
N VAL A 153 -10.71 2.19 -16.84
CA VAL A 153 -10.74 0.76 -16.58
C VAL A 153 -11.88 0.09 -17.35
N GLU A 154 -11.58 -1.06 -17.94
CA GLU A 154 -12.53 -1.85 -18.73
C GLU A 154 -13.75 -2.27 -17.88
N PHE A 155 -13.54 -2.58 -16.61
CA PHE A 155 -14.55 -3.12 -15.70
C PHE A 155 -15.19 -2.07 -14.79
N LYS A 156 -15.74 -0.99 -15.35
CA LYS A 156 -16.30 0.15 -14.58
C LYS A 156 -17.31 -0.28 -13.50
N ARG A 157 -18.20 -1.22 -13.84
CA ARG A 157 -19.29 -1.70 -12.96
C ARG A 157 -18.88 -2.79 -11.95
N ALA A 158 -17.63 -3.28 -11.99
CA ALA A 158 -17.18 -4.26 -11.02
C ALA A 158 -17.09 -3.63 -9.61
N GLY A 159 -17.28 -4.44 -8.57
CA GLY A 159 -17.03 -4.03 -7.19
C GLY A 159 -15.56 -3.67 -6.95
N TYR A 160 -15.29 -3.09 -5.79
CA TYR A 160 -13.95 -2.75 -5.31
C TYR A 160 -13.41 -3.85 -4.38
N THR A 161 -12.11 -4.09 -4.45
CA THR A 161 -11.37 -5.01 -3.58
C THR A 161 -10.09 -4.34 -3.09
N THR A 162 -9.80 -4.41 -1.79
CA THR A 162 -8.55 -3.89 -1.22
C THR A 162 -7.37 -4.80 -1.56
N LEU A 163 -6.15 -4.27 -1.49
CA LEU A 163 -4.95 -5.06 -1.71
C LEU A 163 -4.80 -6.17 -0.66
N MET A 164 -5.20 -5.92 0.59
CA MET A 164 -5.21 -6.95 1.63
C MET A 164 -6.24 -8.06 1.34
N GLU A 165 -7.44 -7.74 0.85
CA GLU A 165 -8.43 -8.76 0.42
C GLU A 165 -7.84 -9.64 -0.69
N SER A 166 -7.12 -9.04 -1.63
CA SER A 166 -6.43 -9.80 -2.69
C SER A 166 -5.28 -10.65 -2.16
N LEU A 167 -4.46 -10.11 -1.26
CA LEU A 167 -3.34 -10.82 -0.65
C LEU A 167 -3.82 -12.04 0.14
N THR A 168 -4.95 -11.91 0.84
CA THR A 168 -5.51 -12.96 1.69
C THR A 168 -6.52 -13.85 0.96
N HIS A 169 -6.89 -13.51 -0.28
CA HIS A 169 -7.85 -14.23 -1.11
C HIS A 169 -7.64 -15.75 -1.10
N GLY A 170 -8.73 -16.52 -1.01
CA GLY A 170 -8.68 -17.99 -0.91
C GLY A 170 -8.14 -18.68 -2.18
N GLN A 171 -8.19 -18.01 -3.33
CA GLN A 171 -7.61 -18.48 -4.58
C GLN A 171 -6.33 -17.73 -4.94
N VAL A 172 -5.30 -18.49 -5.33
CA VAL A 172 -3.99 -17.97 -5.77
C VAL A 172 -4.13 -17.02 -6.96
N THR A 173 -4.98 -17.38 -7.92
CA THR A 173 -5.22 -16.64 -9.16
C THR A 173 -6.64 -16.09 -9.18
N HIS A 174 -6.78 -14.78 -9.28
CA HIS A 174 -8.09 -14.12 -9.41
C HIS A 174 -7.91 -12.77 -10.14
N LYS A 175 -9.02 -12.19 -10.59
CA LYS A 175 -9.08 -10.86 -11.20
C LYS A 175 -9.90 -9.95 -10.29
N PHE A 176 -9.50 -8.69 -10.15
CA PHE A 176 -10.19 -7.73 -9.29
C PHE A 176 -9.93 -6.30 -9.77
N LYS A 177 -10.78 -5.37 -9.33
CA LYS A 177 -10.60 -3.93 -9.49
C LYS A 177 -10.29 -3.33 -8.13
N THR A 178 -9.28 -2.48 -8.07
CA THR A 178 -8.83 -1.82 -6.85
C THR A 178 -8.59 -0.34 -7.07
N LEU A 179 -8.50 0.43 -5.99
CA LEU A 179 -8.27 1.86 -5.95
C LEU A 179 -6.97 2.07 -5.16
N VAL A 180 -5.93 2.51 -5.87
CA VAL A 180 -4.54 2.50 -5.37
C VAL A 180 -3.81 3.77 -5.78
N ARG A 181 -2.69 4.04 -5.10
CA ARG A 181 -1.66 4.99 -5.52
C ARG A 181 -0.49 4.24 -6.15
N VAL A 182 0.17 4.85 -7.13
CA VAL A 182 1.44 4.32 -7.67
C VAL A 182 2.59 5.03 -6.97
N VAL A 183 3.16 4.37 -5.97
CA VAL A 183 4.16 4.99 -5.10
C VAL A 183 5.58 4.80 -5.63
N ALA A 184 5.82 3.86 -6.55
CA ALA A 184 7.09 3.74 -7.27
C ALA A 184 6.92 3.00 -8.60
N ALA A 185 7.88 3.17 -9.51
CA ALA A 185 7.91 2.49 -10.80
C ALA A 185 9.34 2.13 -11.20
N TYR A 186 9.50 0.99 -11.87
CA TYR A 186 10.77 0.59 -12.48
C TYR A 186 10.54 -0.17 -13.80
N PRO A 187 11.14 0.27 -14.92
CA PRO A 187 11.81 1.56 -15.08
C PRO A 187 10.80 2.73 -14.98
N CYS A 188 11.28 3.93 -14.64
CA CYS A 188 10.45 5.13 -14.52
C CYS A 188 10.87 6.24 -15.51
N GLN A 189 12.07 6.16 -16.08
CA GLN A 189 12.58 7.14 -17.03
C GLN A 189 12.07 6.86 -18.45
N GLY A 190 11.69 7.92 -19.17
CA GLY A 190 11.14 7.82 -20.53
C GLY A 190 11.97 6.99 -21.51
N LYS A 191 13.31 7.08 -21.48
CA LYS A 191 14.19 6.34 -22.41
C LYS A 191 14.14 4.82 -22.16
N GLU A 192 14.12 4.43 -20.89
CA GLU A 192 14.00 3.04 -20.47
C GLU A 192 12.57 2.53 -20.71
N LEU A 193 11.56 3.39 -20.47
CA LEU A 193 10.16 3.11 -20.79
C LEU A 193 9.95 2.90 -22.29
N HIS A 194 10.59 3.70 -23.14
CA HIS A 194 10.54 3.51 -24.59
C HIS A 194 11.21 2.20 -25.00
N SER A 195 12.30 1.82 -24.31
CA SER A 195 12.99 0.55 -24.52
C SER A 195 12.14 -0.67 -24.09
N LEU A 196 11.20 -0.50 -23.14
CA LEU A 196 10.23 -1.55 -22.78
C LEU A 196 9.37 -1.97 -23.98
N LEU A 197 9.03 -1.03 -24.87
CA LEU A 197 8.12 -1.28 -25.99
C LEU A 197 8.79 -2.09 -27.11
N THR A 198 10.12 -2.16 -27.12
CA THR A 198 10.92 -2.84 -28.14
C THR A 198 11.70 -4.05 -27.60
N GLY A 199 11.66 -4.31 -26.29
CA GLY A 199 12.43 -5.36 -25.63
C GLY A 199 11.58 -6.32 -24.78
N ASP A 200 12.26 -7.19 -24.02
CA ASP A 200 11.63 -8.17 -23.11
C ASP A 200 11.47 -7.67 -21.67
N TYR A 201 11.66 -6.37 -21.44
CA TYR A 201 11.55 -5.76 -20.12
C TYR A 201 10.08 -5.58 -19.70
N CYS A 202 9.83 -5.63 -18.39
CA CYS A 202 8.51 -5.48 -17.81
C CYS A 202 8.48 -4.29 -16.86
N LEU A 203 7.51 -3.39 -17.02
CA LEU A 203 7.29 -2.29 -16.09
C LEU A 203 6.74 -2.85 -14.78
N ARG A 204 7.50 -2.68 -13.69
CA ARG A 204 7.09 -2.97 -12.32
C ARG A 204 6.57 -1.68 -11.69
N LEU A 205 5.34 -1.69 -11.22
CA LEU A 205 4.75 -0.63 -10.40
C LEU A 205 4.62 -1.12 -8.96
N THR A 206 4.93 -0.25 -8.01
CA THR A 206 4.62 -0.45 -6.59
C THR A 206 3.32 0.26 -6.30
N LEU A 207 2.28 -0.54 -6.06
CA LEU A 207 0.92 -0.09 -5.80
C LEU A 207 0.65 -0.10 -4.31
N GLU A 208 -0.09 0.89 -3.83
CA GLU A 208 -0.46 1.03 -2.43
C GLU A 208 -1.92 1.41 -2.27
N ASP A 209 -2.58 0.79 -1.30
CA ASP A 209 -3.80 1.31 -0.68
C ASP A 209 -3.59 1.37 0.85
N PRO A 210 -4.57 1.81 1.66
CA PRO A 210 -4.40 1.89 3.10
C PRO A 210 -4.08 0.55 3.78
N THR A 211 -4.34 -0.57 3.12
CA THR A 211 -4.29 -1.91 3.70
C THR A 211 -2.99 -2.63 3.40
N ALA A 212 -2.38 -2.40 2.22
CA ALA A 212 -1.13 -3.05 1.82
C ALA A 212 -0.40 -2.32 0.68
N ARG A 213 0.83 -2.76 0.43
CA ARG A 213 1.63 -2.38 -0.75
C ARG A 213 2.07 -3.65 -1.49
N ILE A 214 1.98 -3.64 -2.82
CA ILE A 214 2.35 -4.78 -3.68
C ILE A 214 3.14 -4.34 -4.90
N HIS A 215 3.86 -5.28 -5.51
CA HIS A 215 4.35 -5.11 -6.88
C HIS A 215 3.34 -5.65 -7.89
N ALA A 216 3.06 -4.85 -8.91
CA ALA A 216 2.28 -5.23 -10.06
C ALA A 216 3.04 -4.95 -11.35
N TYR A 217 2.82 -5.78 -12.36
CA TYR A 217 3.61 -5.78 -13.57
C TYR A 217 2.75 -5.43 -14.79
N VAL A 218 3.25 -4.58 -15.70
CA VAL A 218 2.65 -4.36 -17.01
C VAL A 218 3.42 -5.19 -18.03
N HIS A 219 2.74 -6.18 -18.61
CA HIS A 219 3.32 -7.03 -19.65
C HIS A 219 3.52 -6.24 -20.94
N LYS A 220 4.55 -6.57 -21.73
CA LYS A 220 4.87 -5.87 -22.99
C LYS A 220 3.67 -5.75 -23.93
N ASP A 221 2.90 -6.83 -24.08
CA ASP A 221 1.71 -6.85 -24.95
C ASP A 221 0.59 -5.90 -24.46
N ASN A 222 0.59 -5.54 -23.18
CA ASN A 222 -0.38 -4.64 -22.59
C ASN A 222 0.17 -3.22 -22.41
N ALA A 223 1.47 -2.99 -22.62
CA ALA A 223 2.11 -1.70 -22.36
C ALA A 223 1.53 -0.61 -23.28
N VAL A 224 1.33 -0.94 -24.55
CA VAL A 224 0.73 -0.01 -25.53
C VAL A 224 -0.66 0.45 -25.09
N SER A 225 -1.54 -0.49 -24.72
CA SER A 225 -2.88 -0.16 -24.22
C SER A 225 -2.82 0.57 -22.87
N PHE A 226 -1.87 0.22 -22.01
CA PHE A 226 -1.72 0.86 -20.70
C PHE A 226 -1.37 2.34 -20.83
N PHE A 227 -0.59 2.73 -21.83
CA PHE A 227 -0.26 4.13 -22.12
C PHE A 227 -1.23 4.80 -23.12
N GLY A 228 -2.35 4.18 -23.48
CA GLY A 228 -3.35 4.76 -24.39
C GLY A 228 -2.88 4.89 -25.84
N GLY A 229 -2.02 3.98 -26.31
CA GLY A 229 -1.60 3.88 -27.71
C GLY A 229 -0.56 4.91 -28.18
N PHE A 230 -0.45 6.08 -27.55
CA PHE A 230 0.50 7.13 -27.91
C PHE A 230 1.83 6.97 -27.17
N LEU A 231 2.88 6.58 -27.88
CA LEU A 231 4.14 6.09 -27.29
C LEU A 231 5.35 7.01 -27.56
N THR A 232 5.13 8.30 -27.80
CA THR A 232 6.28 9.23 -27.89
C THR A 232 6.98 9.30 -26.53
N LEU A 233 8.30 9.49 -26.54
CA LEU A 233 9.08 9.63 -25.32
C LEU A 233 8.50 10.68 -24.35
N ALA A 234 8.05 11.81 -24.89
CA ALA A 234 7.43 12.89 -24.12
C ALA A 234 6.07 12.46 -23.53
N ALA A 235 5.21 11.79 -24.30
CA ALA A 235 3.92 11.32 -23.82
C ALA A 235 4.06 10.26 -22.71
N LEU A 236 4.97 9.29 -22.87
CA LEU A 236 5.28 8.29 -21.85
C LEU A 236 5.77 8.93 -20.56
N THR A 237 6.69 9.90 -20.67
CA THR A 237 7.25 10.62 -19.52
C THR A 237 6.16 11.41 -18.79
N ARG A 238 5.33 12.15 -19.51
CA ARG A 238 4.21 12.91 -18.92
C ARG A 238 3.21 12.01 -18.21
N LYS A 239 2.79 10.91 -18.85
CA LYS A 239 1.85 9.95 -18.26
C LYS A 239 2.43 9.28 -17.01
N MET A 240 3.71 8.90 -17.03
CA MET A 240 4.38 8.34 -15.87
C MET A 240 4.52 9.34 -14.72
N ASN A 241 4.89 10.60 -15.04
CA ASN A 241 4.99 11.67 -14.04
C ASN A 241 3.64 11.93 -13.35
N ARG A 242 2.54 12.00 -14.11
CA ARG A 242 1.18 12.13 -13.55
C ARG A 242 0.81 10.96 -12.66
N LEU A 243 1.11 9.73 -13.10
CA LEU A 243 0.86 8.52 -12.31
C LEU A 243 1.64 8.51 -10.99
N LEU A 244 2.87 9.01 -11.00
CA LEU A 244 3.76 9.11 -9.84
C LEU A 244 3.55 10.39 -9.01
N GLY A 245 2.64 11.27 -9.44
CA GLY A 245 2.32 12.54 -8.77
C GLY A 245 3.45 13.57 -8.80
N VAL A 246 4.34 13.50 -9.79
CA VAL A 246 5.43 14.46 -9.97
C VAL A 246 4.83 15.79 -10.42
N PRO A 247 5.09 16.91 -9.72
CA PRO A 247 4.59 18.21 -10.12
C PRO A 247 5.15 18.61 -11.49
N GLU A 248 4.34 19.32 -12.29
CA GLU A 248 4.83 19.94 -13.51
C GLU A 248 5.81 21.06 -13.13
N PRO A 249 6.89 21.27 -13.89
CA PRO A 249 7.82 22.35 -13.62
C PRO A 249 7.09 23.69 -13.72
N GLU A 250 7.03 24.44 -12.62
CA GLU A 250 6.57 25.82 -12.63
C GLU A 250 7.67 26.69 -13.28
N ASP A 251 7.27 27.64 -14.13
CA ASP A 251 8.19 28.51 -14.86
C ASP A 251 9.09 29.38 -13.95
N ASP A 252 8.75 29.49 -12.65
CA ASP A 252 9.42 30.34 -11.64
C ASP A 252 10.00 29.56 -10.43
N ALA A 253 10.07 28.22 -10.48
CA ALA A 253 10.59 27.44 -9.36
C ALA A 253 12.12 27.61 -9.20
N GLU A 254 12.57 28.08 -8.03
CA GLU A 254 14.00 28.17 -7.69
C GLU A 254 14.66 26.77 -7.80
N GLU A 255 15.72 26.69 -8.63
CA GLU A 255 16.57 25.52 -8.75
C GLU A 255 17.14 25.10 -7.39
N GLY A 256 16.55 24.08 -6.75
CA GLY A 256 17.13 23.47 -5.55
C GLY A 256 16.16 22.91 -4.52
N MET A 257 14.87 23.27 -4.52
CA MET A 257 13.89 22.58 -3.69
C MET A 257 13.29 21.40 -4.44
N ALA A 258 13.81 20.20 -4.15
CA ALA A 258 13.17 18.96 -4.56
C ALA A 258 11.79 18.87 -3.89
N GLY A 259 10.75 19.33 -4.59
CA GLY A 259 9.36 19.23 -4.13
C GLY A 259 8.97 17.77 -3.84
N GLY A 260 8.03 17.58 -2.93
CA GLY A 260 7.39 16.27 -2.73
C GLY A 260 6.51 15.90 -3.93
N ARG A 261 6.36 14.61 -4.20
CA ARG A 261 5.37 14.09 -5.16
C ARG A 261 4.20 13.47 -4.41
N ASN A 262 3.00 13.66 -4.90
CA ASN A 262 1.78 13.12 -4.30
C ASN A 262 1.00 12.30 -5.34
N PRO A 263 1.26 10.98 -5.44
CA PRO A 263 0.60 10.15 -6.42
C PRO A 263 -0.93 10.19 -6.22
N PRO A 264 -1.71 10.39 -7.30
CA PRO A 264 -3.16 10.39 -7.21
C PRO A 264 -3.71 8.98 -6.94
N TRP A 265 -4.94 8.92 -6.44
CA TRP A 265 -5.71 7.68 -6.35
C TRP A 265 -6.25 7.30 -7.72
N ILE A 266 -5.97 6.08 -8.18
CA ILE A 266 -6.37 5.56 -9.48
C ILE A 266 -7.10 4.23 -9.39
N TRP A 267 -8.05 4.02 -10.30
CA TRP A 267 -8.65 2.71 -10.50
C TRP A 267 -7.71 1.83 -11.31
N CYS A 268 -7.49 0.61 -10.83
CA CYS A 268 -6.59 -0.34 -11.47
C CYS A 268 -7.21 -1.73 -11.49
N CYS A 269 -7.21 -2.37 -12.65
CA CYS A 269 -7.61 -3.76 -12.82
C CYS A 269 -6.39 -4.67 -12.72
N LEU A 270 -6.42 -5.57 -11.73
CA LEU A 270 -5.31 -6.45 -11.36
C LEU A 270 -5.73 -7.91 -11.46
N LYS A 271 -4.81 -8.74 -11.95
CA LYS A 271 -4.94 -10.19 -11.91
C LYS A 271 -3.73 -10.82 -11.26
N SER A 272 -3.96 -11.75 -10.34
CA SER A 272 -2.87 -12.53 -9.77
C SER A 272 -2.55 -13.76 -10.62
N TYR A 273 -1.27 -14.13 -10.65
CA TYR A 273 -0.74 -15.31 -11.31
C TYR A 273 0.39 -15.90 -10.46
N ARG A 274 0.73 -17.17 -10.69
CA ARG A 274 1.85 -17.85 -10.01
C ARG A 274 2.97 -18.11 -11.01
N LEU A 275 4.21 -17.99 -10.56
CA LEU A 275 5.38 -18.33 -11.37
C LEU A 275 5.77 -19.80 -11.20
N ASP A 276 5.61 -20.33 -10.00
CA ASP A 276 5.91 -21.70 -9.65
C ASP A 276 4.62 -22.43 -9.24
N LYS A 277 4.48 -23.65 -9.74
CA LYS A 277 3.38 -24.55 -9.41
C LYS A 277 3.59 -25.25 -8.06
N TYR A 278 4.83 -25.39 -7.61
CA TYR A 278 5.17 -26.05 -6.35
C TYR A 278 5.11 -25.09 -5.16
N ASP A 279 5.40 -23.80 -5.39
CA ASP A 279 5.12 -22.72 -4.45
C ASP A 279 4.09 -21.73 -5.02
N PRO A 280 2.80 -22.09 -5.07
CA PRO A 280 1.80 -21.23 -5.71
C PRO A 280 1.59 -19.90 -4.97
N TRP A 281 1.79 -19.85 -3.65
CA TRP A 281 1.53 -18.66 -2.85
C TRP A 281 2.75 -17.74 -2.76
N GLY A 282 3.96 -18.25 -2.50
CA GLY A 282 5.17 -17.44 -2.43
C GLY A 282 5.63 -16.94 -3.81
N SER A 283 5.31 -17.70 -4.87
CA SER A 283 5.55 -17.28 -6.26
C SER A 283 4.42 -16.42 -6.86
N ARG A 284 3.38 -16.09 -6.07
CA ARG A 284 2.27 -15.26 -6.56
C ARG A 284 2.76 -13.86 -6.91
N ARG A 285 2.32 -13.35 -8.06
CA ARG A 285 2.60 -12.01 -8.58
C ARG A 285 1.33 -11.40 -9.14
N TYR A 286 1.35 -10.09 -9.38
CA TYR A 286 0.20 -9.34 -9.87
C TYR A 286 0.49 -8.71 -11.23
N ARG A 287 -0.50 -8.67 -12.12
CA ARG A 287 -0.39 -8.07 -13.44
C ARG A 287 -1.52 -7.06 -13.65
N ILE A 288 -1.17 -5.91 -14.20
CA ILE A 288 -2.14 -4.90 -14.64
C ILE A 288 -2.72 -5.32 -15.99
N PHE A 289 -4.03 -5.19 -16.12
CA PHE A 289 -4.76 -5.44 -17.36
C PHE A 289 -5.98 -4.51 -17.44
N GLY A 290 -6.52 -4.27 -18.64
CA GLY A 290 -7.76 -3.49 -18.82
C GLY A 290 -7.74 -2.13 -18.12
N THR A 291 -6.57 -1.52 -18.00
CA THR A 291 -6.32 -0.22 -17.35
C THR A 291 -5.53 0.63 -18.33
N GLU A 292 -5.95 1.86 -18.55
CA GLU A 292 -5.34 2.82 -19.49
C GLU A 292 -5.09 4.15 -18.77
N ILE A 293 -3.90 4.73 -18.94
CA ILE A 293 -3.58 6.08 -18.46
C ILE A 293 -4.07 7.10 -19.50
N ARG A 294 -4.95 8.00 -19.06
CA ARG A 294 -5.50 9.10 -19.87
C ARG A 294 -4.54 10.28 -19.95
N ASP A 295 -4.70 11.08 -21.00
CA ASP A 295 -4.01 12.37 -21.16
C ASP A 295 -4.56 13.48 -20.26
#